data_AF-A0A3D5DLK5-F1
#
_entry.id   AF-A0A3D5DLK5-F1
#
_cell.length_a   1.000
_cell.length_b   1.000
_cell.length_c   1.000
_cell.angle_alpha   90.00
_cell.angle_beta   90.00
_cell.angle_gamma   90.00
#
_symmetry.space_group_name_H-M   'P 1'
#
loop_
_entity.id
_entity.type
_entity.pdbx_description
1 polymer ?
#
loop_
_entity_poly.entity_id
_entity_poly.type
_entity_poly.pdbx_seq_one_letter_code
_entity_poly.pdbx_strand_id
1 'polypeptide(L)'
;MPKKPVTSTDELIRMLIQVEAAAAGILEQQMLHRLRQQTYVGGKRVDIQQLPRLPKSAATTVHRVKASLHGAKPPVWRRLEIPSAMTLDLVHVVLQAAFRWDGYHLHAFETVCGEFGAPDDGDDWSERKNEATAALAQVAVAEGAKVVYTYDFGDDWRHDIVVEKIVPAEPGTAYPRCIGGRREGPPEDCGGIWAFNELQAGRAGTFDADEVTENLAGLPKVLTPAS
;
A
#
# COMPACT_ATOMS: atom_id res chain seq x y z
N MET A 1 55.72 -34.01 -31.31
CA MET A 1 55.13 -32.75 -31.83
C MET A 1 53.68 -32.70 -31.40
N PRO A 2 53.24 -31.70 -30.61
CA PRO A 2 51.84 -31.62 -30.19
C PRO A 2 51.00 -31.07 -31.36
N LYS A 3 50.00 -31.82 -31.82
CA LYS A 3 49.00 -31.31 -32.77
C LYS A 3 48.01 -30.45 -31.99
N LYS A 4 47.93 -29.15 -32.31
CA LYS A 4 46.88 -28.26 -31.81
C LYS A 4 45.51 -28.77 -32.28
N PRO A 5 44.46 -28.74 -31.44
CA PRO A 5 43.13 -29.08 -31.90
C PRO A 5 42.62 -27.97 -32.84
N VAL A 6 42.08 -28.35 -33.98
CA VAL A 6 41.34 -27.45 -34.90
C VAL A 6 39.86 -27.70 -34.65
N THR A 7 39.21 -26.77 -33.96
CA THR A 7 37.78 -26.79 -33.69
C THR A 7 37.03 -26.46 -34.99
N SER A 8 36.02 -27.28 -35.35
CA SER A 8 35.21 -27.07 -36.56
C SER A 8 34.33 -25.83 -36.43
N THR A 9 34.05 -25.12 -37.53
CA THR A 9 33.16 -23.94 -37.54
C THR A 9 31.78 -24.25 -36.93
N ASP A 10 31.23 -25.44 -37.18
CA ASP A 10 29.95 -25.87 -36.60
C ASP A 10 30.03 -26.08 -35.09
N GLU A 11 31.18 -26.53 -34.59
CA GLU A 11 31.42 -26.72 -33.17
C GLU A 11 31.56 -25.37 -32.46
N LEU A 12 32.23 -24.40 -33.10
CA LEU A 12 32.29 -23.01 -32.64
C LEU A 12 30.91 -22.34 -32.60
N ILE A 13 30.06 -22.57 -33.62
CA ILE A 13 28.69 -22.04 -33.64
C ILE A 13 27.85 -22.63 -32.51
N ARG A 14 27.92 -23.95 -32.27
CA ARG A 14 27.21 -24.60 -31.15
C ARG A 14 27.67 -24.09 -29.79
N MET A 15 28.99 -23.91 -29.61
CA MET A 15 29.56 -23.33 -28.39
C MET A 15 29.08 -21.89 -28.19
N LEU A 16 29.05 -21.07 -29.24
CA LEU A 16 28.56 -19.69 -29.17
C LEU A 16 27.08 -19.61 -28.76
N ILE A 17 26.22 -20.44 -29.37
CA ILE A 17 24.78 -20.50 -29.03
C ILE A 17 24.58 -20.92 -27.57
N GLN A 18 25.36 -21.89 -27.06
CA GLN A 18 25.28 -22.31 -25.65
C GLN A 18 25.73 -21.20 -24.69
N VAL A 19 26.78 -20.46 -25.04
CA VAL A 19 27.25 -19.31 -24.24
C VAL A 19 26.20 -18.20 -24.21
N GLU A 20 25.56 -17.89 -25.34
CA GLU A 20 24.48 -16.90 -25.42
C GLU A 20 23.24 -17.33 -24.62
N ALA A 21 22.82 -18.59 -24.74
CA ALA A 21 21.69 -19.12 -23.96
C ALA A 21 21.99 -19.12 -22.45
N ALA A 22 23.20 -19.49 -22.04
CA ALA A 22 23.63 -19.42 -20.65
C ALA A 22 23.67 -17.97 -20.15
N ALA A 23 24.17 -17.02 -20.95
CA ALA A 23 24.17 -15.60 -20.63
C ALA A 23 22.76 -15.03 -20.49
N ALA A 24 21.83 -15.41 -21.37
CA ALA A 24 20.42 -15.05 -21.28
C ALA A 24 19.77 -15.59 -19.99
N GLY A 25 20.04 -16.86 -19.64
CA GLY A 25 19.55 -17.44 -18.39
C GLY A 25 20.13 -16.77 -17.13
N ILE A 26 21.41 -16.38 -17.16
CA ILE A 26 22.04 -15.62 -16.05
C ILE A 26 21.40 -14.23 -15.93
N LEU A 27 21.21 -13.52 -17.05
CA LEU A 27 20.58 -12.21 -17.05
C LEU A 27 19.13 -12.30 -16.53
N GLU A 28 18.37 -13.29 -16.97
CA GLU A 28 17.01 -13.56 -16.49
C GLU A 28 16.99 -13.79 -14.98
N GLN A 29 17.88 -14.64 -14.46
CA GLN A 29 17.96 -14.88 -13.01
C GLN A 29 18.39 -13.63 -12.23
N GLN A 30 19.32 -12.83 -12.77
CA GLN A 30 19.71 -11.56 -12.16
C GLN A 30 18.58 -10.52 -12.18
N MET A 31 17.81 -10.47 -13.27
CA MET A 31 16.63 -9.61 -13.39
C MET A 31 15.53 -10.04 -12.42
N LEU A 32 15.22 -11.33 -12.35
CA LEU A 32 14.25 -11.88 -11.39
C LEU A 32 14.69 -11.66 -9.94
N HIS A 33 15.98 -11.85 -9.64
CA HIS A 33 16.52 -11.56 -8.32
C HIS A 33 16.36 -10.09 -7.94
N ARG A 34 16.65 -9.17 -8.88
CA ARG A 34 16.44 -7.73 -8.67
C ARG A 34 14.96 -7.38 -8.50
N LEU A 35 14.07 -8.00 -9.29
CA LEU A 35 12.63 -7.79 -9.19
C LEU A 35 12.09 -8.21 -7.82
N ARG A 36 12.59 -9.32 -7.26
CA ARG A 36 12.23 -9.79 -5.91
C ARG A 36 12.73 -8.89 -4.79
N GLN A 37 13.72 -8.04 -5.06
CA GLN A 37 14.25 -7.08 -4.07
C GLN A 37 13.58 -5.71 -4.15
N GLN A 38 12.66 -5.53 -5.09
CA GLN A 38 11.97 -4.27 -5.31
C GLN A 38 10.47 -4.42 -5.09
N THR A 39 9.87 -3.36 -4.58
CA THR A 39 8.43 -3.22 -4.46
C THR A 39 7.99 -1.96 -5.17
N TYR A 40 6.70 -1.84 -5.46
CA TYR A 40 6.13 -0.70 -6.13
C TYR A 40 5.34 0.13 -5.12
N VAL A 41 5.69 1.41 -4.98
CA VAL A 41 4.96 2.31 -4.08
C VAL A 41 4.63 3.58 -4.85
N GLY A 42 3.33 3.78 -5.07
CA GLY A 42 2.78 5.03 -5.56
C GLY A 42 3.35 5.51 -6.88
N GLY A 43 3.58 4.58 -7.82
CA GLY A 43 4.09 4.90 -9.16
C GLY A 43 5.57 4.57 -9.39
N LYS A 44 6.31 4.17 -8.34
CA LYS A 44 7.77 4.01 -8.41
C LYS A 44 8.22 2.68 -7.84
N ARG A 45 9.20 2.06 -8.50
CA ARG A 45 9.95 0.93 -7.93
C ARG A 45 10.94 1.44 -6.89
N VAL A 46 10.93 0.81 -5.73
CA VAL A 46 11.84 1.09 -4.62
C VAL A 46 12.41 -0.21 -4.10
N ASP A 47 13.64 -0.18 -3.59
CA ASP A 47 14.23 -1.36 -2.95
C ASP A 47 13.48 -1.65 -1.64
N ILE A 48 13.19 -2.93 -1.41
CA ILE A 48 12.49 -3.39 -0.22
C ILE A 48 13.37 -3.16 1.00
N GLN A 49 12.84 -2.41 1.96
CA GLN A 49 13.47 -2.13 3.23
C GLN A 49 13.06 -3.19 4.26
N GLN A 50 13.93 -3.47 5.22
CA GLN A 50 13.54 -4.26 6.38
C GLN A 50 12.51 -3.48 7.20
N LEU A 51 11.51 -4.19 7.74
CA LEU A 51 10.52 -3.57 8.62
C LEU A 51 11.23 -3.10 9.90
N PRO A 52 11.26 -1.79 10.19
CA PRO A 52 11.96 -1.28 11.36
C PRO A 52 11.21 -1.67 12.65
N ARG A 53 11.91 -1.60 13.78
CA ARG A 53 11.25 -1.73 15.10
C ARG A 53 10.24 -0.59 15.27
N LEU A 54 9.11 -0.88 15.91
CA LEU A 54 8.11 0.13 16.25
C LEU A 54 8.77 1.25 17.09
N PRO A 55 8.71 2.52 16.66
CA PRO A 55 9.24 3.63 17.45
C PRO A 55 8.52 3.77 18.78
N LYS A 56 9.23 4.04 19.88
CA LYS A 56 8.60 4.22 21.20
C LYS A 56 7.56 5.35 21.21
N SER A 57 7.79 6.40 20.42
CA SER A 57 6.86 7.52 20.25
C SER A 57 5.54 7.11 19.60
N ALA A 58 5.46 5.96 18.92
CA ALA A 58 4.23 5.48 18.29
C ALA A 58 3.10 5.21 19.31
N ALA A 59 3.46 4.98 20.58
CA ALA A 59 2.50 4.78 21.66
C ALA A 59 1.69 6.05 22.02
N THR A 60 2.17 7.23 21.63
CA THR A 60 1.59 8.53 22.03
C THR A 60 1.47 9.52 20.88
N THR A 61 1.62 9.05 19.64
CA THR A 61 1.52 9.87 18.44
C THR A 61 0.45 9.35 17.50
N VAL A 62 -0.02 10.25 16.63
CA VAL A 62 -0.92 9.96 15.52
C VAL A 62 -0.28 10.39 14.22
N HIS A 63 -0.49 9.59 13.17
CA HIS A 63 -0.19 9.96 11.80
C HIS A 63 -1.39 10.70 11.22
N ARG A 64 -1.17 11.95 10.84
CA ARG A 64 -2.09 12.68 9.99
C ARG A 64 -1.77 12.33 8.55
N VAL A 65 -2.67 11.57 7.92
CA VAL A 65 -2.51 11.09 6.55
C VAL A 65 -3.57 11.68 5.64
N LYS A 66 -3.22 11.86 4.38
CA LYS A 66 -4.19 12.10 3.30
C LYS A 66 -4.31 10.85 2.44
N ALA A 67 -5.47 10.22 2.46
CA ALA A 67 -5.82 9.11 1.59
C ALA A 67 -6.58 9.65 0.37
N SER A 68 -5.99 9.55 -0.82
CA SER A 68 -6.57 10.06 -2.07
C SER A 68 -6.88 8.92 -3.03
N LEU A 69 -8.11 8.89 -3.56
CA LEU A 69 -8.51 7.90 -4.55
C LEU A 69 -7.85 8.21 -5.90
N HIS A 70 -7.05 7.27 -6.40
CA HIS A 70 -6.32 7.41 -7.65
C HIS A 70 -7.28 7.47 -8.84
N GLY A 71 -7.05 8.39 -9.78
CA GLY A 71 -7.86 8.53 -11.00
C GLY A 71 -9.23 9.19 -10.83
N ALA A 72 -9.66 9.51 -9.61
CA ALA A 72 -10.96 10.13 -9.36
C ALA A 72 -11.06 11.56 -9.92
N LYS A 73 -12.11 11.83 -10.68
CA LYS A 73 -12.39 13.10 -11.36
C LYS A 73 -13.86 13.48 -11.15
N PRO A 74 -14.17 14.46 -10.29
CA PRO A 74 -13.23 15.29 -9.53
C PRO A 74 -12.61 14.56 -8.32
N PRO A 75 -11.49 15.06 -7.74
CA PRO A 75 -10.76 14.37 -6.67
C PRO A 75 -11.62 14.01 -5.45
N VAL A 76 -11.49 12.76 -5.02
CA VAL A 76 -12.06 12.19 -3.78
C VAL A 76 -10.91 11.89 -2.82
N TRP A 77 -11.00 12.35 -1.58
CA TRP A 77 -9.96 12.10 -0.56
C TRP A 77 -10.48 12.25 0.86
N ARG A 78 -9.73 11.71 1.82
CA ARG A 78 -9.93 11.83 3.27
C ARG A 78 -8.63 12.26 3.93
N ARG A 79 -8.72 13.09 4.96
CA ARG A 79 -7.62 13.41 5.87
C ARG A 79 -7.95 12.82 7.23
N LEU A 80 -7.14 11.86 7.64
CA LEU A 80 -7.38 11.01 8.79
C LEU A 80 -6.25 11.20 9.78
N GLU A 81 -6.58 11.18 11.07
CA GLU A 81 -5.60 11.03 12.14
C GLU A 81 -5.73 9.63 12.72
N ILE A 82 -4.68 8.83 12.50
CA ILE A 82 -4.65 7.40 12.81
C ILE A 82 -3.56 7.18 13.87
N PRO A 83 -3.82 6.41 14.94
CA PRO A 83 -2.78 6.05 15.91
C PRO A 83 -1.55 5.48 15.22
N SER A 84 -0.37 6.02 15.53
CA SER A 84 0.90 5.60 14.90
C SER A 84 1.19 4.11 15.06
N ALA A 85 0.80 3.53 16.20
CA ALA A 85 0.93 2.11 16.50
C ALA A 85 -0.21 1.23 15.97
N MET A 86 -1.19 1.78 15.22
CA MET A 86 -2.25 1.00 14.61
C MET A 86 -1.68 0.09 13.52
N THR A 87 -2.03 -1.19 13.57
CA THR A 87 -1.64 -2.22 12.60
C THR A 87 -2.41 -2.08 11.29
N LEU A 88 -1.85 -2.59 10.19
CA LEU A 88 -2.40 -2.34 8.85
C LEU A 88 -3.79 -2.97 8.64
N ASP A 89 -4.10 -4.11 9.27
CA ASP A 89 -5.47 -4.68 9.34
C ASP A 89 -6.48 -3.66 9.89
N LEU A 90 -6.11 -2.96 10.97
CA LEU A 90 -6.97 -1.94 11.56
C LEU A 90 -7.00 -0.65 10.73
N VAL A 91 -5.90 -0.30 10.06
CA VAL A 91 -5.89 0.80 9.07
C VAL A 91 -6.83 0.48 7.90
N HIS A 92 -6.90 -0.77 7.46
CA HIS A 92 -7.86 -1.21 6.46
C HIS A 92 -9.30 -0.91 6.92
N VAL A 93 -9.67 -1.30 8.14
CA VAL A 93 -11.02 -1.01 8.70
C VAL A 93 -11.30 0.50 8.74
N VAL A 94 -10.30 1.32 9.08
CA VAL A 94 -10.42 2.78 9.03
C VAL A 94 -10.72 3.30 7.62
N LEU A 95 -10.04 2.76 6.60
CA LEU A 95 -10.26 3.17 5.21
C LEU A 95 -11.63 2.72 4.72
N GLN A 96 -12.07 1.50 5.06
CA GLN A 96 -13.41 1.00 4.74
C GLN A 96 -14.49 1.93 5.30
N ALA A 97 -14.42 2.25 6.59
CA ALA A 97 -15.35 3.20 7.22
C ALA A 97 -15.28 4.61 6.61
N ALA A 98 -14.08 5.09 6.28
CA ALA A 98 -13.88 6.43 5.73
C ALA A 98 -14.43 6.61 4.31
N PHE A 99 -14.49 5.53 3.53
CA PHE A 99 -15.00 5.53 2.16
C PHE A 99 -16.40 4.88 2.02
N ARG A 100 -16.94 4.32 3.12
CA ARG A 100 -18.23 3.62 3.21
C ARG A 100 -18.30 2.35 2.35
N TRP A 101 -17.27 1.52 2.51
CA TRP A 101 -17.24 0.17 1.98
C TRP A 101 -17.54 -0.85 3.07
N ASP A 102 -17.91 -2.06 2.63
CA ASP A 102 -18.40 -3.14 3.48
C ASP A 102 -17.32 -4.19 3.81
N GLY A 103 -16.15 -4.11 3.17
CA GLY A 103 -14.97 -4.91 3.52
C GLY A 103 -15.03 -6.37 3.10
N TYR A 104 -15.83 -6.72 2.09
CA TYR A 104 -15.96 -8.12 1.63
C TYR A 104 -15.01 -8.48 0.49
N HIS A 105 -14.33 -7.51 -0.12
CA HIS A 105 -13.34 -7.76 -1.16
C HIS A 105 -11.92 -7.88 -0.61
N LEU A 106 -11.03 -8.48 -1.41
CA LEU A 106 -9.61 -8.55 -1.11
C LEU A 106 -8.96 -7.16 -1.11
N HIS A 107 -7.90 -7.02 -0.32
CA HIS A 107 -7.09 -5.80 -0.27
C HIS A 107 -5.61 -6.09 -0.02
N ALA A 108 -4.80 -5.08 -0.31
CA ALA A 108 -3.38 -5.08 0.03
C ALA A 108 -2.84 -3.66 0.24
N PHE A 109 -1.74 -3.58 0.97
CA PHE A 109 -0.92 -2.41 1.17
C PHE A 109 0.44 -2.59 0.49
N GLU A 110 0.76 -1.74 -0.48
CA GLU A 110 2.11 -1.64 -1.03
C GLU A 110 2.92 -0.60 -0.24
N THR A 111 4.02 -1.04 0.37
CA THR A 111 4.86 -0.19 1.24
C THR A 111 6.33 -0.32 0.86
N VAL A 112 7.18 0.59 1.36
CA VAL A 112 8.64 0.46 1.20
C VAL A 112 9.21 -0.79 1.86
N CYS A 113 8.46 -1.44 2.76
CA CYS A 113 8.84 -2.67 3.43
C CYS A 113 8.27 -3.93 2.74
N GLY A 114 7.68 -3.78 1.54
CA GLY A 114 7.01 -4.84 0.80
C GLY A 114 5.49 -4.75 0.88
N GLU A 115 4.83 -5.76 0.35
CA GLU A 115 3.37 -5.88 0.30
C GLU A 115 2.83 -6.54 1.57
N PHE A 116 1.72 -6.01 2.08
CA PHE A 116 1.01 -6.54 3.25
C PHE A 116 -0.46 -6.75 2.91
N GLY A 117 -1.07 -7.82 3.41
CA GLY A 117 -2.50 -8.05 3.27
C GLY A 117 -3.02 -8.98 4.35
N ALA A 118 -4.33 -9.24 4.32
CA ALA A 118 -4.94 -10.25 5.17
C ALA A 118 -4.22 -11.61 4.96
N PRO A 119 -3.98 -12.38 6.04
CA PRO A 119 -3.45 -13.72 5.89
C PRO A 119 -4.41 -14.55 5.02
N ASP A 120 -3.90 -15.09 3.92
CA ASP A 120 -4.67 -15.97 3.05
C ASP A 120 -4.54 -17.41 3.57
N ASP A 121 -5.67 -18.10 3.72
CA ASP A 121 -5.73 -19.47 4.20
C ASP A 121 -5.37 -20.50 3.10
N GLY A 122 -5.26 -20.06 1.84
CA GLY A 122 -5.18 -20.97 0.68
C GLY A 122 -4.23 -20.59 -0.45
N ASP A 123 -3.61 -19.41 -0.45
CA ASP A 123 -2.83 -18.94 -1.61
C ASP A 123 -1.30 -18.96 -1.35
N ASP A 124 -0.67 -20.07 -1.75
CA ASP A 124 0.79 -20.31 -1.73
C ASP A 124 1.56 -19.39 -2.71
N TRP A 125 0.85 -18.52 -3.44
CA TRP A 125 1.37 -17.64 -4.49
C TRP A 125 1.70 -16.21 -4.03
N SER A 126 1.39 -15.85 -2.78
CA SER A 126 1.59 -14.49 -2.29
C SER A 126 2.82 -14.41 -1.37
N GLU A 127 3.87 -13.71 -1.80
CA GLU A 127 4.99 -13.27 -0.93
C GLU A 127 4.54 -12.16 0.05
N ARG A 128 3.23 -11.89 0.16
CA ARG A 128 2.66 -10.84 1.00
C ARG A 128 2.85 -11.19 2.46
N LYS A 129 3.18 -10.16 3.25
CA LYS A 129 3.31 -10.28 4.69
C LYS A 129 1.95 -10.07 5.35
N ASN A 130 1.76 -10.68 6.51
CA ASN A 130 0.53 -10.47 7.29
C ASN A 130 0.44 -9.01 7.78
N GLU A 131 -0.61 -8.30 7.38
CA GLU A 131 -0.85 -6.90 7.71
C GLU A 131 -1.01 -6.61 9.22
N ALA A 132 -1.46 -7.59 10.02
CA ALA A 132 -1.56 -7.47 11.47
C ALA A 132 -0.18 -7.43 12.18
N THR A 133 0.91 -7.69 11.43
CA THR A 133 2.29 -7.70 11.97
C THR A 133 3.04 -6.39 11.79
N ALA A 134 2.47 -5.43 11.06
CA ALA A 134 3.10 -4.14 10.78
C ALA A 134 2.20 -2.98 11.19
N ALA A 135 2.75 -2.03 11.93
CA ALA A 135 2.08 -0.77 12.26
C ALA A 135 2.32 0.31 11.20
N LEU A 136 1.40 1.28 11.12
CA LEU A 136 1.51 2.43 10.24
C LEU A 136 2.86 3.16 10.40
N ALA A 137 3.31 3.39 11.64
CA ALA A 137 4.60 4.03 11.92
C ALA A 137 5.83 3.23 11.52
N GLN A 138 5.71 1.92 11.24
CA GLN A 138 6.82 1.10 10.73
C GLN A 138 6.95 1.20 9.22
N VAL A 139 5.82 1.31 8.50
CA VAL A 139 5.81 1.33 7.03
C VAL A 139 5.81 2.76 6.45
N ALA A 140 5.43 3.75 7.26
CA ALA A 140 5.33 5.16 6.88
C ALA A 140 6.10 6.05 7.87
N VAL A 141 7.41 5.81 7.98
CA VAL A 141 8.27 6.30 9.08
C VAL A 141 8.43 7.83 9.22
N ALA A 142 8.07 8.61 8.19
CA ALA A 142 8.35 10.04 8.13
C ALA A 142 7.27 10.81 7.37
N GLU A 143 7.25 12.13 7.56
CA GLU A 143 6.43 13.02 6.73
C GLU A 143 6.82 12.89 5.24
N GLY A 144 5.82 12.88 4.37
CA GLY A 144 5.98 12.61 2.95
C GLY A 144 6.13 11.12 2.59
N ALA A 145 6.22 10.21 3.57
CA ALA A 145 6.15 8.78 3.31
C ALA A 145 4.81 8.42 2.66
N LYS A 146 4.86 7.43 1.78
CA LYS A 146 3.73 7.00 0.96
C LYS A 146 3.49 5.51 1.17
N VAL A 147 2.23 5.16 1.32
CA VAL A 147 1.70 3.79 1.29
C VAL A 147 0.61 3.77 0.22
N VAL A 148 0.53 2.70 -0.55
CA VAL A 148 -0.60 2.46 -1.45
C VAL A 148 -1.51 1.45 -0.81
N TYR A 149 -2.81 1.72 -0.79
CA TYR A 149 -3.83 0.76 -0.39
C TYR A 149 -4.72 0.46 -1.58
N THR A 150 -4.85 -0.81 -1.96
CA THR A 150 -5.76 -1.25 -3.00
C THR A 150 -6.86 -2.10 -2.36
N TYR A 151 -8.11 -1.76 -2.64
CA TYR A 151 -9.29 -2.52 -2.26
C TYR A 151 -10.03 -2.97 -3.52
N ASP A 152 -10.61 -4.16 -3.48
CA ASP A 152 -11.27 -4.81 -4.61
C ASP A 152 -10.31 -4.93 -5.81
N PHE A 153 -9.68 -6.10 -5.94
CA PHE A 153 -8.77 -6.37 -7.05
C PHE A 153 -9.49 -6.50 -8.42
N GLY A 154 -10.83 -6.56 -8.43
CA GLY A 154 -11.63 -6.46 -9.64
C GLY A 154 -11.78 -5.01 -10.12
N ASP A 155 -12.27 -4.13 -9.23
CA ASP A 155 -12.51 -2.72 -9.55
C ASP A 155 -11.27 -1.81 -9.40
N ASP A 156 -10.20 -2.30 -8.77
CA ASP A 156 -8.90 -1.66 -8.53
C ASP A 156 -8.99 -0.30 -7.81
N TRP A 157 -9.67 -0.27 -6.65
CA TRP A 157 -9.78 0.96 -5.85
C TRP A 157 -8.47 1.30 -5.14
N ARG A 158 -7.58 1.95 -5.88
CA ARG A 158 -6.26 2.36 -5.40
C ARG A 158 -6.27 3.71 -4.68
N HIS A 159 -5.70 3.73 -3.48
CA HIS A 159 -5.50 4.93 -2.66
C HIS A 159 -4.03 5.23 -2.47
N ASP A 160 -3.66 6.46 -2.74
CA ASP A 160 -2.40 7.03 -2.29
C ASP A 160 -2.57 7.57 -0.87
N ILE A 161 -1.95 6.93 0.11
CA ILE A 161 -1.92 7.36 1.52
C ILE A 161 -0.58 8.05 1.77
N VAL A 162 -0.63 9.36 1.99
CA VAL A 162 0.58 10.18 2.22
C VAL A 162 0.56 10.73 3.63
N VAL A 163 1.67 10.55 4.36
CA VAL A 163 1.86 11.14 5.69
C VAL A 163 2.08 12.64 5.54
N GLU A 164 1.12 13.44 6.02
CA GLU A 164 1.27 14.89 6.04
C GLU A 164 2.01 15.36 7.30
N LYS A 165 1.71 14.77 8.47
CA LYS A 165 2.36 15.06 9.76
C LYS A 165 2.35 13.85 10.69
N ILE A 166 3.31 13.81 11.62
CA ILE A 166 3.30 12.90 12.77
C ILE A 166 3.30 13.75 14.04
N VAL A 167 2.23 13.71 14.82
CA VAL A 167 2.01 14.64 15.95
C VAL A 167 1.67 13.90 17.25
N PRO A 168 1.94 14.46 18.43
CA PRO A 168 1.44 13.93 19.69
C PRO A 168 -0.10 13.82 19.68
N ALA A 169 -0.62 12.76 20.30
CA ALA A 169 -2.05 12.60 20.49
C ALA A 169 -2.60 13.66 21.45
N GLU A 170 -3.78 14.22 21.14
CA GLU A 170 -4.44 15.23 21.95
C GLU A 170 -5.14 14.58 23.16
N PRO A 171 -4.92 15.06 24.40
CA PRO A 171 -5.63 14.56 25.58
C PRO A 171 -7.16 14.66 25.42
N GLY A 172 -7.87 13.59 25.80
CA GLY A 172 -9.34 13.54 25.72
C GLY A 172 -9.90 13.36 24.31
N THR A 173 -9.05 13.20 23.29
CA THR A 173 -9.48 12.95 21.91
C THR A 173 -9.51 11.46 21.60
N ALA A 174 -10.60 11.00 20.98
CA ALA A 174 -10.69 9.65 20.43
C ALA A 174 -10.07 9.59 19.02
N TYR A 175 -9.32 8.52 18.77
CA TYR A 175 -8.71 8.22 17.47
C TYR A 175 -9.07 6.78 17.07
N PRO A 176 -9.24 6.49 15.78
CA PRO A 176 -8.99 7.37 14.63
C PRO A 176 -10.10 8.41 14.41
N ARG A 177 -9.79 9.53 13.74
CA ARG A 177 -10.78 10.57 13.37
C ARG A 177 -10.56 11.12 11.97
N CYS A 178 -11.60 11.66 11.36
CA CYS A 178 -11.52 12.39 10.10
C CYS A 178 -11.52 13.90 10.37
N ILE A 179 -10.53 14.61 9.83
CA ILE A 179 -10.39 16.06 10.02
C ILE A 179 -10.56 16.84 8.71
N GLY A 180 -11.04 16.16 7.67
CA GLY A 180 -11.33 16.77 6.38
C GLY A 180 -11.40 15.76 5.24
N GLY A 181 -11.92 16.19 4.12
CA GLY A 181 -12.10 15.33 2.96
C GLY A 181 -12.80 16.06 1.83
N ARG A 182 -13.09 15.31 0.78
CA ARG A 182 -13.87 15.80 -0.35
C ARG A 182 -14.60 14.66 -1.01
N ARG A 183 -15.88 14.91 -1.31
CA ARG A 183 -16.83 14.02 -2.03
C ARG A 183 -17.03 12.66 -1.37
N GLU A 184 -18.14 12.02 -1.70
CA GLU A 184 -18.40 10.64 -1.30
C GLU A 184 -17.40 9.70 -1.98
N GLY A 185 -17.16 8.55 -1.33
CA GLY A 185 -16.41 7.44 -1.92
C GLY A 185 -17.19 6.80 -3.08
N PRO A 186 -16.54 5.96 -3.89
CA PRO A 186 -17.25 5.17 -4.88
C PRO A 186 -18.15 4.14 -4.18
N PRO A 187 -19.38 3.92 -4.67
CA PRO A 187 -20.19 2.80 -4.21
C PRO A 187 -19.48 1.47 -4.45
N GLU A 188 -19.80 0.46 -3.63
CA GLU A 188 -19.39 -0.92 -3.88
C GLU A 188 -19.82 -1.39 -5.28
N ASP A 189 -18.99 -2.22 -5.90
CA ASP A 189 -19.23 -2.88 -7.19
C ASP A 189 -19.69 -1.95 -8.32
N CYS A 190 -19.27 -0.67 -8.30
CA CYS A 190 -19.71 0.29 -9.31
C CYS A 190 -18.96 0.20 -10.65
N GLY A 191 -18.01 -0.72 -10.79
CA GLY A 191 -17.30 -1.01 -12.04
C GLY A 191 -16.03 -0.19 -12.21
N GLY A 192 -15.35 0.11 -11.11
CA GLY A 192 -14.05 0.77 -11.10
C GLY A 192 -14.06 2.26 -11.47
N ILE A 193 -12.85 2.82 -11.58
CA ILE A 193 -12.64 4.28 -11.62
C ILE A 193 -13.30 4.99 -12.80
N TRP A 194 -13.46 4.30 -13.93
CA TRP A 194 -14.08 4.88 -15.13
C TRP A 194 -15.58 5.08 -14.94
N ALA A 195 -16.30 4.03 -14.54
CA ALA A 195 -17.73 4.10 -14.28
C ALA A 195 -18.04 5.09 -13.15
N PHE A 196 -17.24 5.10 -12.07
CA PHE A 196 -17.40 6.07 -11.00
C PHE A 196 -17.26 7.53 -11.47
N ASN A 197 -16.26 7.82 -12.32
CA ASN A 197 -16.08 9.17 -12.84
C ASN A 197 -17.26 9.63 -13.70
N GLU A 198 -17.88 8.74 -14.47
CA GLU A 198 -19.11 9.04 -15.22
C GLU A 198 -20.28 9.34 -14.26
N LEU A 199 -20.45 8.53 -13.21
CA LEU A 199 -21.49 8.73 -12.19
C LEU A 199 -21.36 10.08 -11.47
N GLN A 200 -20.14 10.55 -11.26
CA GLN A 200 -19.85 11.80 -10.54
C GLN A 200 -19.84 13.04 -11.43
N ALA A 201 -19.92 12.88 -12.76
CA ALA A 201 -19.91 14.00 -13.69
C ALA A 201 -21.07 14.97 -13.40
N GLY A 202 -20.74 16.24 -13.12
CA GLY A 202 -21.73 17.29 -12.83
C GLY A 202 -22.36 17.27 -11.44
N ARG A 203 -22.00 16.32 -10.55
CA ARG A 203 -22.51 16.28 -9.17
C ARG A 203 -21.73 17.19 -8.23
N ALA A 204 -22.43 17.91 -7.36
CA ALA A 204 -21.84 18.59 -6.20
C ALA A 204 -21.46 17.54 -5.13
N GLY A 205 -20.43 17.81 -4.34
CA GLY A 205 -20.01 16.90 -3.27
C GLY A 205 -20.73 17.21 -1.96
N THR A 206 -21.18 16.18 -1.26
CA THR A 206 -21.93 16.20 0.02
C THR A 206 -21.09 15.77 1.22
N PHE A 207 -19.76 15.75 1.08
CA PHE A 207 -18.86 15.22 2.11
C PHE A 207 -18.96 15.97 3.44
N ASP A 208 -19.10 15.20 4.52
CA ASP A 208 -19.04 15.65 5.91
C ASP A 208 -17.96 14.85 6.67
N ALA A 209 -17.04 15.57 7.34
CA ALA A 209 -15.98 14.93 8.12
C ALA A 209 -16.46 14.42 9.48
N ASP A 210 -17.50 15.03 10.04
CA ASP A 210 -18.04 14.65 11.34
C ASP A 210 -18.79 13.31 11.20
N GLU A 211 -19.60 13.16 10.14
CA GLU A 211 -20.26 11.88 9.82
C GLU A 211 -19.24 10.75 9.60
N VAL A 212 -18.10 11.01 8.94
CA VAL A 212 -17.04 10.02 8.82
C VAL A 212 -16.40 9.71 10.17
N THR A 213 -16.22 10.71 11.03
CA THR A 213 -15.69 10.49 12.38
C THR A 213 -16.64 9.66 13.24
N GLU A 214 -17.96 9.86 13.10
CA GLU A 214 -18.98 9.03 13.75
C GLU A 214 -18.89 7.57 13.30
N ASN A 215 -18.71 7.31 12.00
CA ASN A 215 -18.48 5.95 11.47
C ASN A 215 -17.21 5.30 12.04
N LEU A 216 -16.21 6.11 12.43
CA LEU A 216 -14.97 5.64 13.05
C LEU A 216 -15.09 5.43 14.58
N ALA A 217 -16.16 5.91 15.22
CA ALA A 217 -16.31 5.92 16.68
C ALA A 217 -16.37 4.52 17.32
N GLY A 218 -16.58 3.45 16.54
CA GLY A 218 -16.51 2.05 16.96
C GLY A 218 -15.10 1.42 16.94
N LEU A 219 -14.10 2.13 16.39
CA LEU A 219 -12.72 1.69 16.29
C LEU A 219 -11.71 2.29 17.31
N PRO A 220 -12.07 2.92 18.45
CA PRO A 220 -11.10 3.69 19.20
C PRO A 220 -10.01 2.84 19.82
N LYS A 221 -8.76 3.29 19.69
CA LYS A 221 -7.69 2.94 20.62
C LYS A 221 -7.31 4.21 21.36
N VAL A 222 -7.71 4.32 22.63
CA VAL A 222 -7.35 5.47 23.47
C VAL A 222 -5.84 5.42 23.68
N LEU A 223 -5.13 6.36 23.05
CA LEU A 223 -3.72 6.61 23.36
C LEU A 223 -3.69 7.38 24.69
N THR A 224 -3.03 6.81 25.69
CA THR A 224 -2.75 7.54 26.93
C THR A 224 -1.66 8.58 26.62
N PRO A 225 -1.89 9.89 26.88
CA PRO A 225 -0.84 10.89 26.76
C PRO A 225 0.36 10.49 27.64
N ALA A 226 1.58 10.72 27.15
CA ALA A 226 2.76 10.60 28.00
C ALA A 226 2.64 11.60 29.15
N SER A 227 2.71 11.09 30.39
CA SER A 227 2.75 11.88 31.62
C SER A 227 3.92 12.85 31.67
#